data_AF-A0A550BXR8-F1
#
_entry.id   AF-A0A550BXR8-F1
#
_cell.length_a   1.000
_cell.length_b   1.000
_cell.length_c   1.000
_cell.angle_alpha   90.00
_cell.angle_beta   90.00
_cell.angle_gamma   90.00
#
_symmetry.space_group_name_H-M   'P 1'
#
loop_
_entity.id
_entity.type
_entity.pdbx_description
1 polymer ?
#
loop_
_entity_poly.entity_id
_entity_poly.type
_entity_poly.pdbx_seq_one_letter_code
_entity_poly.pdbx_strand_id
1 'polypeptide(L)'
;MHALLKDHSNLAFHALRSDPPPGPLENQQELVIVIVAGLDVFSSITNLSKTSPLCRGLQSPMRALWPHILKWAALLRPVQTRNVWRHRSLAGCGIISSILESYYMLMCDTTYAKPFLHINNTIVEHAFELWKLYPRYTTSPNSETLATANTSIWIVRILHRMLVQHGGGATAEDRALFIDKLAHVVGSKRALYDTIARQTDFLAEMGLQRTLHDAISTVWTDHYDLLITLVGIPRFARSKVPATTIASVVSAATKCLKRRETRYGAFPAVKLLNALCSMVKSNRSLVHAVDAGVFDLVRSLSEERESIEDPSISDFIRLLCAGLYHAQVIRAFVRRHRDSIPLSRTSKALGRATWRDVARLASEAGAMYASTLKGKAWQCQFDCSNTMGPHNRRVQICPCANAFYCSGSCQRMRRFTHLDSCCSDESPWGLHGIISLADALFICIAVWAYIDRNAAIIGRELSSLRLNQSSLRLNQSSPRIKQRRKCAQLVKQAVVRVDITDVLPDARHEVDTRTVYMPDAPPAGSIPVAVEVVLRAGKTSATRFLPFTYPRDYFKH
;
A
#
# COMPACT_ATOMS: atom_id res chain seq x y z
N MET A 1 -53.79 -8.25 9.56
CA MET A 1 -52.43 -7.65 9.58
C MET A 1 -52.33 -6.41 10.48
N HIS A 2 -53.19 -5.40 10.31
CA HIS A 2 -53.17 -4.16 11.11
C HIS A 2 -53.44 -4.33 12.63
N ALA A 3 -54.20 -5.37 13.02
CA ALA A 3 -54.46 -5.73 14.42
C ALA A 3 -53.34 -6.60 15.04
N LEU A 4 -52.81 -7.58 14.30
CA LEU A 4 -51.64 -8.39 14.69
C LEU A 4 -50.37 -7.54 14.88
N LEU A 5 -50.21 -6.49 14.06
CA LEU A 5 -49.15 -5.50 14.21
C LEU A 5 -49.39 -4.56 15.41
N LYS A 6 -50.60 -4.43 15.95
CA LYS A 6 -50.83 -3.59 17.14
C LYS A 6 -50.36 -4.29 18.41
N ASP A 7 -50.74 -5.55 18.66
CA ASP A 7 -50.41 -6.22 19.93
C ASP A 7 -48.94 -6.64 20.04
N HIS A 8 -48.37 -7.26 19.00
CA HIS A 8 -46.97 -7.69 19.04
C HIS A 8 -45.98 -6.53 18.97
N SER A 9 -46.29 -5.46 18.21
CA SER A 9 -45.42 -4.27 18.18
C SER A 9 -45.48 -3.50 19.50
N ASN A 10 -46.65 -3.43 20.16
CA ASN A 10 -46.76 -2.79 21.47
C ASN A 10 -45.88 -3.50 22.51
N LEU A 11 -45.90 -4.83 22.54
CA LEU A 11 -45.05 -5.61 23.44
C LEU A 11 -43.56 -5.48 23.10
N ALA A 12 -43.20 -5.52 21.81
CA ALA A 12 -41.83 -5.34 21.33
C ALA A 12 -41.27 -3.95 21.68
N PHE A 13 -42.03 -2.88 21.44
CA PHE A 13 -41.60 -1.51 21.77
C PHE A 13 -41.58 -1.26 23.28
N HIS A 14 -42.52 -1.83 24.03
CA HIS A 14 -42.50 -1.77 25.49
C HIS A 14 -41.26 -2.45 26.05
N ALA A 15 -40.90 -3.63 25.54
CA ALA A 15 -39.68 -4.34 25.91
C ALA A 15 -38.41 -3.58 25.50
N LEU A 16 -38.36 -2.99 24.30
CA LEU A 16 -37.21 -2.16 23.92
C LEU A 16 -37.07 -0.90 24.77
N ARG A 17 -38.18 -0.32 25.24
CA ARG A 17 -38.17 0.89 26.08
C ARG A 17 -37.80 0.60 27.54
N SER A 18 -37.97 -0.65 28.00
CA SER A 18 -37.58 -1.00 29.36
C SER A 18 -36.06 -0.94 29.53
N ASP A 19 -35.63 -0.61 30.75
CA ASP A 19 -34.22 -0.69 31.08
C ASP A 19 -33.79 -2.17 31.17
N PRO A 20 -32.61 -2.52 30.65
CA PRO A 20 -32.11 -3.88 30.79
C PRO A 20 -31.96 -4.27 32.26
N PRO A 21 -32.30 -5.51 32.65
CA PRO A 21 -32.21 -5.93 34.03
C PRO A 21 -30.75 -5.93 34.51
N PRO A 22 -30.49 -5.61 35.79
CA PRO A 22 -29.14 -5.70 36.34
C PRO A 22 -28.69 -7.17 36.38
N GLY A 23 -27.53 -7.46 35.81
CA GLY A 23 -26.90 -8.79 35.87
C GLY A 23 -26.83 -9.54 34.52
N PRO A 24 -26.32 -10.78 34.53
CA PRO A 24 -26.12 -11.57 33.31
C PRO A 24 -27.44 -12.12 32.74
N LEU A 25 -27.58 -12.10 31.42
CA LEU A 25 -28.76 -12.61 30.68
C LEU A 25 -28.78 -14.14 30.47
N GLU A 26 -27.98 -14.89 31.25
CA GLU A 26 -27.80 -16.33 31.08
C GLU A 26 -29.13 -17.09 31.17
N ASN A 27 -29.97 -16.70 32.12
CA ASN A 27 -31.25 -17.37 32.42
C ASN A 27 -32.48 -16.69 31.79
N GLN A 28 -32.28 -15.64 30.98
CA GLN A 28 -33.38 -14.82 30.43
C GLN A 28 -33.50 -14.95 28.91
N GLN A 29 -33.59 -16.19 28.41
CA GLN A 29 -33.61 -16.46 26.97
C GLN A 29 -34.83 -15.84 26.27
N GLU A 30 -36.01 -15.94 26.86
CA GLU A 30 -37.24 -15.39 26.31
C GLU A 30 -37.16 -13.87 26.14
N LEU A 31 -36.60 -13.18 27.13
CA LEU A 31 -36.36 -11.74 27.07
C LEU A 31 -35.42 -11.39 25.91
N VAL A 32 -34.33 -12.14 25.73
CA VAL A 32 -33.42 -11.93 24.60
C VAL A 32 -34.14 -12.10 23.27
N ILE A 33 -34.98 -13.12 23.12
CA ILE A 33 -35.76 -13.35 21.90
C ILE A 33 -36.71 -12.17 21.64
N VAL A 34 -37.42 -11.68 22.67
CA VAL A 34 -38.33 -10.54 22.56
C VAL A 34 -37.58 -9.26 22.17
N ILE A 35 -36.42 -9.00 22.75
CA ILE A 35 -35.60 -7.83 22.42
C ILE A 35 -35.09 -7.90 20.98
N VAL A 36 -34.61 -9.06 20.53
CA VAL A 36 -34.13 -9.27 19.15
C VAL A 36 -35.26 -9.05 18.15
N ALA A 37 -36.43 -9.68 18.37
CA ALA A 37 -37.61 -9.45 17.55
C ALA A 37 -38.03 -7.97 17.57
N GLY A 38 -37.88 -7.29 18.71
CA GLY A 38 -38.12 -5.85 18.81
C GLY A 38 -37.17 -5.02 17.97
N LEU A 39 -35.87 -5.35 17.94
CA LEU A 39 -34.88 -4.68 17.10
C LEU A 39 -35.20 -4.85 15.60
N ASP A 40 -35.68 -6.02 15.19
CA ASP A 40 -36.08 -6.29 13.80
C ASP A 40 -37.32 -5.46 13.40
N VAL A 41 -38.33 -5.42 14.27
CA VAL A 41 -39.54 -4.61 14.11
C VAL A 41 -39.18 -3.11 14.04
N PHE A 42 -38.31 -2.66 14.95
CA PHE A 42 -37.82 -1.29 14.98
C PHE A 42 -37.08 -0.93 13.69
N SER A 43 -36.19 -1.79 13.20
CA SER A 43 -35.41 -1.56 11.97
C SER A 43 -36.34 -1.48 10.75
N SER A 44 -37.32 -2.37 10.68
CA SER A 44 -38.34 -2.39 9.61
C SER A 44 -39.19 -1.12 9.60
N ILE A 45 -39.70 -0.69 10.75
CA ILE A 45 -40.50 0.53 10.86
C ILE A 45 -39.67 1.78 10.57
N THR A 46 -38.42 1.81 11.04
CA THR A 46 -37.49 2.91 10.76
C THR A 46 -37.22 3.02 9.26
N ASN A 47 -36.99 1.90 8.58
CA ASN A 47 -36.81 1.88 7.13
C ASN A 47 -38.06 2.39 6.39
N LEU A 48 -39.25 1.90 6.76
CA LEU A 48 -40.53 2.37 6.20
C LEU A 48 -40.75 3.87 6.41
N SER A 49 -40.39 4.40 7.59
CA SER A 49 -40.52 5.82 7.91
C SER A 49 -39.61 6.74 7.05
N LYS A 50 -38.56 6.16 6.46
CA LYS A 50 -37.64 6.88 5.56
C LYS A 50 -38.09 6.83 4.11
N THR A 51 -38.55 5.67 3.66
CA THR A 51 -38.92 5.43 2.26
C THR A 51 -40.34 5.90 1.93
N SER A 52 -41.27 5.83 2.89
CA SER A 52 -42.67 6.19 2.68
C SER A 52 -42.99 7.59 3.23
N PRO A 53 -43.47 8.53 2.38
CA PRO A 53 -43.96 9.84 2.84
C PRO A 53 -45.06 9.74 3.90
N LEU A 54 -45.92 8.73 3.80
CA LEU A 54 -47.04 8.50 4.73
C LEU A 54 -46.58 8.14 6.14
N CYS A 55 -45.37 7.59 6.28
CA CYS A 55 -44.83 7.13 7.55
C CYS A 55 -43.79 8.11 8.16
N ARG A 56 -43.58 9.30 7.57
CA ARG A 56 -42.59 10.27 8.06
C ARG A 56 -42.83 10.71 9.51
N GLY A 57 -44.09 10.75 9.95
CA GLY A 57 -44.45 11.07 11.33
C GLY A 57 -43.86 10.11 12.37
N LEU A 58 -43.47 8.90 11.96
CA LEU A 58 -42.86 7.89 12.85
C LEU A 58 -41.37 8.17 13.14
N GLN A 59 -40.70 9.05 12.39
CA GLN A 59 -39.26 9.30 12.57
C GLN A 59 -38.93 9.82 13.97
N SER A 60 -39.70 10.76 14.50
CA SER A 60 -39.46 11.32 15.84
C SER A 60 -39.63 10.27 16.95
N PRO A 61 -40.75 9.50 16.99
CA PRO A 61 -40.88 8.38 17.92
C PRO A 61 -39.77 7.33 17.79
N MET A 62 -39.36 6.97 16.57
CA MET A 62 -38.27 6.01 16.38
C MET A 62 -36.93 6.56 16.90
N ARG A 63 -36.66 7.86 16.71
CA ARG A 63 -35.44 8.49 17.25
C ARG A 63 -35.40 8.47 18.78
N ALA A 64 -36.55 8.59 19.45
CA ALA A 64 -36.64 8.56 20.90
C ALA A 64 -36.30 7.20 21.51
N LEU A 65 -36.34 6.11 20.73
CA LEU A 65 -36.00 4.76 21.20
C LEU A 65 -34.50 4.48 21.21
N TRP A 66 -33.69 5.28 20.49
CA TRP A 66 -32.26 5.00 20.36
C TRP A 66 -31.53 4.82 21.68
N PRO A 67 -31.66 5.69 22.70
CA PRO A 67 -30.97 5.51 23.98
C PRO A 67 -31.21 4.13 24.60
N HIS A 68 -32.42 3.57 24.45
CA HIS A 68 -32.77 2.26 24.97
C HIS A 68 -32.20 1.13 24.12
N ILE A 69 -32.26 1.26 22.79
CA ILE A 69 -31.63 0.31 21.85
C ILE A 69 -30.12 0.20 22.15
N LEU A 70 -29.46 1.31 22.49
CA LEU A 70 -28.05 1.29 22.85
C LEU A 70 -27.77 0.52 24.14
N LYS A 71 -28.60 0.72 25.17
CA LYS A 71 -28.49 -0.01 26.43
C LYS A 71 -28.62 -1.52 26.19
N TRP A 72 -29.62 -1.92 25.40
CA TRP A 72 -29.83 -3.32 25.02
C TRP A 72 -28.69 -3.88 24.17
N ALA A 73 -28.25 -3.16 23.15
CA ALA A 73 -27.13 -3.57 22.30
C ALA A 73 -25.83 -3.73 23.11
N ALA A 74 -25.56 -2.83 24.07
CA ALA A 74 -24.40 -2.92 24.94
C ALA A 74 -24.44 -4.16 25.83
N LEU A 75 -25.61 -4.51 26.38
CA LEU A 75 -25.78 -5.72 27.21
C LEU A 75 -25.69 -7.01 26.39
N LEU A 76 -26.24 -7.00 25.16
CA LEU A 76 -26.21 -8.13 24.24
C LEU A 76 -24.85 -8.33 23.55
N ARG A 77 -23.87 -7.46 23.82
CA ARG A 77 -22.55 -7.50 23.20
C ARG A 77 -21.81 -8.81 23.52
N PRO A 78 -21.26 -9.53 22.53
CA PRO A 78 -20.61 -10.82 22.75
C PRO A 78 -19.36 -10.80 23.63
N VAL A 79 -18.66 -9.66 23.69
CA VAL A 79 -17.41 -9.52 24.46
C VAL A 79 -17.64 -9.75 25.96
N GLN A 80 -18.80 -9.36 26.47
CA GLN A 80 -19.13 -9.49 27.90
C GLN A 80 -19.76 -10.84 28.25
N THR A 81 -20.25 -11.59 27.27
CA THR A 81 -21.15 -12.73 27.47
C THR A 81 -20.57 -14.06 26.95
N ARG A 82 -19.24 -14.18 26.85
CA ARG A 82 -18.54 -15.30 26.18
C ARG A 82 -19.03 -16.72 26.54
N ASN A 83 -19.50 -16.94 27.78
CA ASN A 83 -20.07 -18.22 28.22
C ASN A 83 -21.49 -18.44 27.68
N VAL A 84 -22.32 -17.40 27.66
CA VAL A 84 -23.70 -17.41 27.13
C VAL A 84 -23.72 -17.78 25.65
N TRP A 85 -22.75 -17.27 24.88
CA TRP A 85 -22.68 -17.50 23.43
C TRP A 85 -22.26 -18.92 23.05
N ARG A 86 -21.46 -19.59 23.89
CA ARG A 86 -21.03 -20.97 23.61
C ARG A 86 -22.19 -21.97 23.61
N HIS A 87 -23.25 -21.73 24.39
CA HIS A 87 -24.41 -22.62 24.44
C HIS A 87 -25.50 -22.24 23.42
N ARG A 88 -25.41 -21.07 22.78
CA ARG A 88 -26.45 -20.51 21.90
C ARG A 88 -26.06 -20.45 20.41
N SER A 89 -25.12 -21.29 19.97
CA SER A 89 -24.47 -21.18 18.64
C SER A 89 -25.39 -21.29 17.42
N LEU A 90 -26.64 -21.73 17.57
CA LEU A 90 -27.65 -21.74 16.50
C LEU A 90 -28.54 -20.48 16.46
N ALA A 91 -28.68 -19.74 17.58
CA ALA A 91 -29.51 -18.53 17.67
C ALA A 91 -28.70 -17.22 17.70
N GLY A 92 -27.36 -17.31 17.80
CA GLY A 92 -26.48 -16.15 17.99
C GLY A 92 -26.35 -15.23 16.77
N CYS A 93 -26.49 -15.73 15.54
CA CYS A 93 -26.37 -14.89 14.34
C CYS A 93 -27.46 -13.80 14.32
N GLY A 94 -28.71 -14.17 14.63
CA GLY A 94 -29.84 -13.23 14.63
C GLY A 94 -29.62 -12.02 15.51
N ILE A 95 -29.07 -12.20 16.72
CA ILE A 95 -28.83 -11.09 17.65
C ILE A 95 -27.89 -10.04 17.05
N ILE A 96 -26.78 -10.49 16.44
CA ILE A 96 -25.79 -9.58 15.85
C ILE A 96 -26.35 -8.94 14.58
N SER A 97 -27.05 -9.70 13.76
CA SER A 97 -27.78 -9.19 12.59
C SER A 97 -28.71 -8.04 12.99
N SER A 98 -29.59 -8.25 13.99
CA SER A 98 -30.56 -7.23 14.44
C SER A 98 -29.90 -5.98 15.03
N ILE A 99 -28.80 -6.13 15.79
CA ILE A 99 -28.03 -4.99 16.31
C ILE A 99 -27.39 -4.20 15.16
N LEU A 100 -26.77 -4.89 14.20
CA LEU A 100 -26.14 -4.26 13.05
C LEU A 100 -27.17 -3.57 12.15
N GLU A 101 -28.31 -4.20 11.89
CA GLU A 101 -29.41 -3.58 11.13
C GLU A 101 -29.93 -2.33 11.81
N SER A 102 -30.11 -2.38 13.14
CA SER A 102 -30.46 -1.20 13.93
C SER A 102 -29.38 -0.12 13.77
N TYR A 103 -28.10 -0.45 13.94
CA TYR A 103 -27.03 0.54 13.78
C TYR A 103 -26.97 1.11 12.37
N TYR A 104 -27.14 0.28 11.35
CA TYR A 104 -27.23 0.72 9.96
C TYR A 104 -28.40 1.70 9.76
N MET A 105 -29.57 1.42 10.34
CA MET A 105 -30.70 2.34 10.33
C MET A 105 -30.39 3.68 11.04
N LEU A 106 -29.66 3.69 12.14
CA LEU A 106 -29.18 4.94 12.74
C LEU A 106 -28.29 5.70 11.75
N MET A 107 -27.27 5.04 11.20
CA MET A 107 -26.25 5.67 10.35
C MET A 107 -26.80 6.22 9.02
N CYS A 108 -27.88 5.66 8.51
CA CYS A 108 -28.54 6.16 7.30
C CYS A 108 -29.29 7.49 7.53
N ASP A 109 -29.57 7.91 8.77
CA ASP A 109 -30.14 9.23 9.07
C ASP A 109 -29.01 10.24 9.33
N THR A 110 -28.39 10.75 8.26
CA THR A 110 -27.19 11.62 8.36
C THR A 110 -27.43 12.91 9.13
N THR A 111 -28.68 13.38 9.20
CA THR A 111 -29.06 14.60 9.93
C THR A 111 -29.03 14.40 11.44
N TYR A 112 -29.47 13.23 11.90
CA TYR A 112 -29.57 12.91 13.33
C TYR A 112 -28.35 12.14 13.85
N ALA A 113 -27.79 11.24 13.03
CA ALA A 113 -26.75 10.30 13.45
C ALA A 113 -25.51 11.03 14.00
N LYS A 114 -25.05 12.08 13.32
CA LYS A 114 -23.79 12.74 13.67
C LYS A 114 -23.83 13.39 15.06
N PRO A 115 -24.78 14.30 15.40
CA PRO A 115 -24.90 14.80 16.77
C PRO A 115 -25.12 13.69 17.80
N PHE A 116 -25.91 12.68 17.45
CA PHE A 116 -26.20 11.57 18.34
C PHE A 116 -24.97 10.72 18.68
N LEU A 117 -24.06 10.50 17.71
CA LEU A 117 -22.81 9.78 17.90
C LEU A 117 -21.83 10.53 18.81
N HIS A 118 -21.83 11.86 18.80
CA HIS A 118 -21.02 12.66 19.73
C HIS A 118 -21.48 12.51 21.17
N ILE A 119 -22.80 12.58 21.38
CA ILE A 119 -23.41 12.39 22.70
C ILE A 119 -23.19 10.94 23.18
N ASN A 120 -23.27 9.97 22.27
CA ASN A 120 -23.21 8.54 22.56
C ASN A 120 -22.01 7.88 21.84
N ASN A 121 -20.79 8.33 22.15
CA ASN A 121 -19.58 7.87 21.47
C ASN A 121 -19.28 6.36 21.62
N THR A 122 -19.93 5.68 22.57
CA THR A 122 -19.84 4.24 22.79
C THR A 122 -20.40 3.43 21.62
N ILE A 123 -21.32 4.00 20.83
CA ILE A 123 -21.85 3.35 19.62
C ILE A 123 -20.75 3.14 18.59
N VAL A 124 -19.91 4.16 18.38
CA VAL A 124 -18.80 4.13 17.42
C VAL A 124 -17.82 3.02 17.82
N GLU A 125 -17.53 2.92 19.11
CA GLU A 125 -16.72 1.85 19.69
C GLU A 125 -17.34 0.47 19.45
N HIS A 126 -18.63 0.31 19.75
CA HIS A 126 -19.33 -0.95 19.57
C HIS A 126 -19.40 -1.38 18.10
N ALA A 127 -19.64 -0.43 17.18
CA ALA A 127 -19.61 -0.69 15.75
C ALA A 127 -18.25 -1.21 15.28
N PHE A 128 -17.15 -0.63 15.77
CA PHE A 128 -15.80 -1.14 15.47
C PHE A 128 -15.53 -2.51 16.09
N GLU A 129 -16.07 -2.80 17.27
CA GLU A 129 -15.92 -4.12 17.90
C GLU A 129 -16.66 -5.20 17.10
N LEU A 130 -17.90 -4.93 16.71
CA LEU A 130 -18.71 -5.81 15.87
C LEU A 130 -18.00 -6.04 14.52
N TRP A 131 -17.49 -5.00 13.88
CA TRP A 131 -16.67 -5.14 12.67
C TRP A 131 -15.41 -5.98 12.93
N LYS A 132 -14.61 -5.67 13.95
CA LYS A 132 -13.37 -6.40 14.26
C LYS A 132 -13.62 -7.89 14.52
N LEU A 133 -14.75 -8.23 15.11
CA LEU A 133 -15.04 -9.55 15.65
C LEU A 133 -16.09 -10.33 14.87
N TYR A 134 -16.70 -9.78 13.80
CA TYR A 134 -17.70 -10.51 13.01
C TYR A 134 -17.24 -11.90 12.57
N PRO A 135 -15.96 -12.16 12.17
CA PRO A 135 -15.53 -13.51 11.80
C PRO A 135 -15.66 -14.55 12.92
N ARG A 136 -15.74 -14.10 14.19
CA ARG A 136 -15.90 -14.98 15.36
C ARG A 136 -17.35 -15.25 15.71
N TYR A 137 -18.27 -14.37 15.31
CA TYR A 137 -19.69 -14.48 15.63
C TYR A 137 -20.46 -15.26 14.58
N THR A 138 -19.93 -15.32 13.37
CA THR A 138 -20.50 -16.02 12.23
C THR A 138 -19.77 -17.34 12.01
N THR A 139 -20.23 -18.42 12.64
CA THR A 139 -19.57 -19.75 12.58
C THR A 139 -20.05 -20.62 11.42
N SER A 140 -21.23 -20.33 10.86
CA SER A 140 -21.83 -21.10 9.76
C SER A 140 -21.85 -20.28 8.46
N PRO A 141 -21.38 -20.82 7.32
CA PRO A 141 -21.44 -20.16 6.02
C PRO A 141 -22.87 -20.20 5.47
N ASN A 142 -23.77 -19.43 6.09
CA ASN A 142 -25.14 -19.21 5.62
C ASN A 142 -25.30 -17.78 5.08
N SER A 143 -26.48 -17.50 4.51
CA SER A 143 -26.82 -16.19 3.95
C SER A 143 -26.74 -15.06 4.97
N GLU A 144 -27.22 -15.34 6.18
CA GLU A 144 -27.27 -14.40 7.29
C GLU A 144 -25.86 -13.97 7.75
N THR A 145 -24.93 -14.90 7.84
CA THR A 145 -23.52 -14.66 8.16
C THR A 145 -22.88 -13.67 7.19
N LEU A 146 -23.13 -13.85 5.89
CA LEU A 146 -22.59 -12.97 4.87
C LEU A 146 -23.25 -11.58 4.91
N ALA A 147 -24.57 -11.53 5.14
CA ALA A 147 -25.29 -10.26 5.36
C ALA A 147 -24.75 -9.52 6.59
N THR A 148 -24.50 -10.24 7.70
CA THR A 148 -23.90 -9.71 8.93
C THR A 148 -22.52 -9.11 8.66
N ALA A 149 -21.65 -9.82 7.94
CA ALA A 149 -20.34 -9.34 7.56
C ALA A 149 -20.44 -8.08 6.69
N ASN A 150 -21.32 -8.10 5.68
CA ASN A 150 -21.55 -6.97 4.79
C ASN A 150 -22.05 -5.74 5.57
N THR A 151 -23.09 -5.88 6.38
CA THR A 151 -23.65 -4.79 7.19
C THR A 151 -22.60 -4.22 8.16
N SER A 152 -21.77 -5.07 8.76
CA SER A 152 -20.64 -4.63 9.61
C SER A 152 -19.64 -3.75 8.84
N ILE A 153 -19.26 -4.16 7.63
CA ILE A 153 -18.37 -3.39 6.75
C ILE A 153 -19.03 -2.06 6.37
N TRP A 154 -20.31 -2.08 6.00
CA TRP A 154 -21.08 -0.90 5.61
C TRP A 154 -21.20 0.14 6.72
N ILE A 155 -21.50 -0.28 7.95
CA ILE A 155 -21.58 0.64 9.09
C ILE A 155 -20.26 1.38 9.26
N VAL A 156 -19.11 0.69 9.21
CA VAL A 156 -17.81 1.33 9.36
C VAL A 156 -17.50 2.27 8.19
N ARG A 157 -17.90 1.92 6.96
CA ARG A 157 -17.78 2.83 5.80
C ARG A 157 -18.64 4.07 5.95
N ILE A 158 -19.87 3.95 6.43
CA ILE A 158 -20.75 5.10 6.67
C ILE A 158 -20.17 5.98 7.78
N LEU A 159 -19.70 5.38 8.87
CA LEU A 159 -18.98 6.11 9.94
C LEU A 159 -17.78 6.87 9.38
N HIS A 160 -16.97 6.25 8.51
CA HIS A 160 -15.85 6.93 7.88
C HIS A 160 -16.31 8.10 6.98
N ARG A 161 -17.34 7.90 6.15
CA ARG A 161 -17.90 8.95 5.29
C ARG A 161 -18.43 10.13 6.10
N MET A 162 -19.09 9.85 7.22
CA MET A 162 -19.71 10.85 8.08
C MET A 162 -18.68 11.60 8.95
N LEU A 163 -17.70 10.87 9.50
CA LEU A 163 -16.80 11.39 10.53
C LEU A 163 -15.39 11.74 10.02
N VAL A 164 -15.01 11.32 8.81
CA VAL A 164 -13.64 11.52 8.30
C VAL A 164 -13.59 12.22 6.94
N GLN A 165 -14.47 11.87 6.00
CA GLN A 165 -14.40 12.45 4.65
C GLN A 165 -14.78 13.94 4.63
N HIS A 166 -13.90 14.77 4.06
CA HIS A 166 -14.09 16.23 3.96
C HIS A 166 -15.39 16.61 3.25
N GLY A 167 -15.77 15.90 2.19
CA GLY A 167 -17.01 16.13 1.45
C GLY A 167 -18.29 15.89 2.26
N GLY A 168 -18.19 15.24 3.42
CA GLY A 168 -19.30 15.04 4.35
C GLY A 168 -19.42 16.13 5.43
N GLY A 169 -18.63 17.21 5.36
CA GLY A 169 -18.60 18.24 6.40
C GLY A 169 -18.00 17.75 7.71
N ALA A 170 -17.06 16.79 7.66
CA ALA A 170 -16.37 16.26 8.83
C ALA A 170 -15.37 17.27 9.43
N THR A 171 -15.64 17.66 10.68
CA THR A 171 -14.81 18.52 11.53
C THR A 171 -13.57 17.78 12.07
N ALA A 172 -12.68 18.48 12.76
CA ALA A 172 -11.54 17.85 13.44
C ALA A 172 -12.00 16.94 14.60
N GLU A 173 -13.05 17.33 15.33
CA GLU A 173 -13.62 16.56 16.43
C GLU A 173 -14.24 15.25 15.94
N ASP A 174 -14.95 15.29 14.80
CA ASP A 174 -15.48 14.09 14.15
C ASP A 174 -14.38 13.08 13.83
N ARG A 175 -13.26 13.57 13.29
CA ARG A 175 -12.11 12.73 12.94
C ARG A 175 -11.45 12.16 14.17
N ALA A 176 -11.30 12.96 15.23
CA ALA A 176 -10.77 12.51 16.50
C ALA A 176 -11.65 11.38 17.06
N LEU A 177 -12.98 11.58 17.10
CA LEU A 177 -13.94 10.55 17.53
C LEU A 177 -13.74 9.23 16.77
N PHE A 178 -13.71 9.26 15.44
CA PHE A 178 -13.50 8.04 14.64
C PHE A 178 -12.14 7.38 14.91
N ILE A 179 -11.06 8.17 14.87
CA ILE A 179 -9.69 7.67 14.97
C ILE A 179 -9.39 7.14 16.38
N ASP A 180 -9.82 7.85 17.42
CA ASP A 180 -9.61 7.48 18.82
C ASP A 180 -10.36 6.20 19.18
N LYS A 181 -11.64 6.09 18.78
CA LYS A 181 -12.43 4.88 19.05
C LYS A 181 -11.91 3.67 18.26
N LEU A 182 -11.53 3.84 17.00
CA LEU A 182 -10.91 2.75 16.24
C LEU A 182 -9.57 2.32 16.87
N ALA A 183 -8.74 3.28 17.28
CA ALA A 183 -7.47 2.99 17.93
C ALA A 183 -7.66 2.26 19.26
N HIS A 184 -8.66 2.65 20.05
CA HIS A 184 -9.03 1.99 21.29
C HIS A 184 -9.44 0.52 21.05
N VAL A 185 -10.41 0.29 20.17
CA VAL A 185 -10.96 -1.05 19.90
C VAL A 185 -9.91 -1.99 19.29
N VAL A 186 -9.11 -1.49 18.36
CA VAL A 186 -8.09 -2.30 17.70
C VAL A 186 -6.88 -2.50 18.61
N GLY A 187 -6.57 -1.54 19.48
CA GLY A 187 -5.50 -1.57 20.48
C GLY A 187 -4.11 -1.29 19.93
N SER A 188 -3.76 -1.80 18.75
CA SER A 188 -2.45 -1.52 18.14
C SER A 188 -2.46 -1.54 16.61
N LYS A 189 -1.48 -0.87 15.99
CA LYS A 189 -1.24 -0.98 14.54
C LYS A 189 -1.06 -2.44 14.10
N ARG A 190 -0.43 -3.30 14.92
CA ARG A 190 -0.25 -4.72 14.58
C ARG A 190 -1.59 -5.45 14.54
N ALA A 191 -2.39 -5.26 15.59
CA ALA A 191 -3.71 -5.87 15.69
C ALA A 191 -4.66 -5.43 14.56
N LEU A 192 -4.52 -4.20 14.02
CA LEU A 192 -5.29 -3.78 12.85
C LEU A 192 -5.02 -4.69 11.65
N TYR A 193 -3.74 -4.87 11.31
CA TYR A 193 -3.33 -5.66 10.15
C TYR A 193 -3.61 -7.16 10.34
N ASP A 194 -3.57 -7.66 11.58
CA ASP A 194 -3.99 -9.02 11.91
C ASP A 194 -5.52 -9.19 11.78
N THR A 195 -6.31 -8.16 12.12
CA THR A 195 -7.75 -8.12 11.86
C THR A 195 -8.04 -8.09 10.36
N ILE A 196 -7.32 -7.29 9.59
CA ILE A 196 -7.43 -7.24 8.12
C ILE A 196 -7.24 -8.64 7.51
N ALA A 197 -6.15 -9.33 7.89
CA ALA A 197 -5.87 -10.67 7.39
C ALA A 197 -7.00 -11.64 7.73
N ARG A 198 -7.40 -11.72 9.02
CA ARG A 198 -8.46 -12.64 9.46
C ARG A 198 -9.80 -12.38 8.80
N GLN A 199 -10.20 -11.13 8.66
CA GLN A 199 -11.44 -10.75 7.99
C GLN A 199 -11.41 -11.13 6.50
N THR A 200 -10.28 -10.88 5.83
CA THR A 200 -10.10 -11.19 4.41
C THR A 200 -10.10 -12.68 4.15
N ASP A 201 -9.41 -13.46 5.00
CA ASP A 201 -9.42 -14.93 4.94
C ASP A 201 -10.82 -15.48 5.17
N PHE A 202 -11.52 -14.97 6.19
CA PHE A 202 -12.89 -15.36 6.50
C PHE A 202 -13.86 -15.09 5.33
N LEU A 203 -13.84 -13.89 4.74
CA LEU A 203 -14.66 -13.58 3.55
C LEU A 203 -14.32 -14.52 2.38
N ALA A 204 -13.05 -14.89 2.21
CA ALA A 204 -12.62 -15.77 1.13
C ALA A 204 -13.08 -17.22 1.33
N GLU A 205 -13.21 -17.65 2.59
CA GLU A 205 -13.67 -18.98 2.99
C GLU A 205 -15.19 -19.13 2.92
N MET A 206 -15.95 -18.08 3.24
CA MET A 206 -17.42 -18.13 3.33
C MET A 206 -18.13 -18.63 2.07
N GLY A 207 -17.52 -18.57 0.89
CA GLY A 207 -18.10 -19.13 -0.34
C GLY A 207 -19.44 -18.50 -0.70
N LEU A 208 -19.42 -17.41 -1.47
CA LEU A 208 -20.66 -16.78 -1.95
C LEU A 208 -21.48 -17.79 -2.78
N GLN A 209 -22.58 -18.29 -2.19
CA GLN A 209 -23.56 -19.09 -2.88
C GLN A 209 -24.26 -18.24 -3.94
N ARG A 210 -24.54 -18.83 -5.12
CA ARG A 210 -25.12 -18.13 -6.28
C ARG A 210 -26.41 -17.37 -5.97
N THR A 211 -27.23 -17.88 -5.06
CA THR A 211 -28.54 -17.31 -4.71
C THR A 211 -28.47 -15.96 -4.00
N LEU A 212 -27.31 -15.59 -3.44
CA LEU A 212 -27.13 -14.36 -2.66
C LEU A 212 -26.41 -13.24 -3.42
N HIS A 213 -26.09 -13.49 -4.69
CA HIS A 213 -25.18 -12.65 -5.45
C HIS A 213 -25.68 -11.21 -5.60
N ASP A 214 -26.99 -10.99 -5.79
CA ASP A 214 -27.50 -9.66 -6.11
C ASP A 214 -27.47 -8.70 -4.90
N ALA A 215 -27.83 -9.20 -3.72
CA ALA A 215 -27.84 -8.40 -2.49
C ALA A 215 -26.42 -8.08 -1.97
N ILE A 216 -25.41 -8.84 -2.39
CA ILE A 216 -24.06 -8.80 -1.80
C ILE A 216 -22.99 -8.64 -2.90
N SER A 217 -23.40 -8.09 -4.04
CA SER A 217 -22.56 -7.87 -5.22
C SER A 217 -21.40 -6.89 -5.00
N THR A 218 -21.37 -6.16 -3.87
CA THR A 218 -20.36 -5.15 -3.57
C THR A 218 -19.46 -5.48 -2.39
N VAL A 219 -19.69 -6.58 -1.65
CA VAL A 219 -19.02 -6.82 -0.35
C VAL A 219 -17.50 -6.78 -0.44
N TRP A 220 -16.91 -7.33 -1.51
CA TRP A 220 -15.45 -7.30 -1.69
C TRP A 220 -14.93 -5.90 -1.98
N THR A 221 -15.63 -5.14 -2.82
CA THR A 221 -15.28 -3.75 -3.10
C THR A 221 -15.36 -2.91 -1.83
N ASP A 222 -16.46 -3.07 -1.09
CA ASP A 222 -16.71 -2.33 0.14
C ASP A 222 -15.68 -2.67 1.21
N HIS A 223 -15.36 -3.97 1.35
CA HIS A 223 -14.31 -4.46 2.25
C HIS A 223 -12.97 -3.82 1.92
N TYR A 224 -12.47 -4.00 0.70
CA TYR A 224 -11.14 -3.52 0.33
C TYR A 224 -11.04 -1.99 0.31
N ASP A 225 -12.08 -1.27 -0.11
CA ASP A 225 -12.12 0.19 -0.04
C ASP A 225 -12.06 0.70 1.40
N LEU A 226 -12.79 0.05 2.31
CA LEU A 226 -12.68 0.32 3.73
C LEU A 226 -11.24 0.08 4.21
N LEU A 227 -10.63 -1.05 3.85
CA LEU A 227 -9.27 -1.36 4.27
C LEU A 227 -8.24 -0.36 3.74
N ILE A 228 -8.32 0.05 2.47
CA ILE A 228 -7.47 1.10 1.86
C ILE A 228 -7.58 2.38 2.67
N THR A 229 -8.81 2.77 3.01
CA THR A 229 -9.10 3.94 3.81
C THR A 229 -8.46 3.85 5.20
N LEU A 230 -8.65 2.73 5.90
CA LEU A 230 -8.14 2.54 7.26
C LEU A 230 -6.61 2.54 7.31
N VAL A 231 -5.94 1.88 6.36
CA VAL A 231 -4.47 1.90 6.31
C VAL A 231 -3.93 3.26 5.88
N GLY A 232 -4.69 4.04 5.10
CA GLY A 232 -4.34 5.39 4.71
C GLY A 232 -4.29 6.41 5.86
N ILE A 233 -4.93 6.13 6.99
CA ILE A 233 -4.91 7.01 8.17
C ILE A 233 -3.50 7.02 8.78
N PRO A 234 -2.85 8.20 8.94
CA PRO A 234 -1.47 8.29 9.46
C PRO A 234 -1.25 7.61 10.82
N ARG A 235 -2.26 7.64 11.71
CA ARG A 235 -2.21 6.97 13.02
C ARG A 235 -2.10 5.45 12.90
N PHE A 236 -2.57 4.85 11.82
CA PHE A 236 -2.52 3.40 11.59
C PHE A 236 -1.42 2.98 10.61
N ALA A 237 -0.81 3.93 9.90
CA ALA A 237 0.31 3.67 8.99
C ALA A 237 1.48 2.98 9.71
N ARG A 238 1.93 1.86 9.13
CA ARG A 238 3.09 1.10 9.61
C ARG A 238 4.33 1.37 8.77
N SER A 239 5.49 1.24 9.40
CA SER A 239 6.77 1.20 8.68
C SER A 239 6.98 -0.11 7.91
N LYS A 240 6.33 -1.21 8.35
CA LYS A 240 6.39 -2.55 7.76
C LYS A 240 4.99 -3.19 7.77
N VAL A 241 4.53 -3.66 6.62
CA VAL A 241 3.29 -4.45 6.49
C VAL A 241 3.61 -5.92 6.81
N PRO A 242 2.82 -6.62 7.65
CA PRO A 242 2.99 -8.05 7.89
C PRO A 242 2.84 -8.89 6.63
N ALA A 243 3.69 -9.90 6.48
CA ALA A 243 3.60 -10.86 5.38
C ALA A 243 2.25 -11.61 5.36
N THR A 244 1.69 -11.91 6.54
CA THR A 244 0.38 -12.56 6.69
C THR A 244 -0.75 -11.75 6.08
N THR A 245 -0.76 -10.42 6.28
CA THR A 245 -1.75 -9.53 5.67
C THR A 245 -1.65 -9.54 4.15
N ILE A 246 -0.42 -9.43 3.60
CA ILE A 246 -0.22 -9.46 2.14
C ILE A 246 -0.63 -10.82 1.57
N ALA A 247 -0.22 -11.93 2.20
CA ALA A 247 -0.55 -13.28 1.76
C ALA A 247 -2.06 -13.55 1.80
N SER A 248 -2.75 -13.10 2.83
CA SER A 248 -4.22 -13.19 2.95
C SER A 248 -4.92 -12.45 1.80
N VAL A 249 -4.51 -11.20 1.50
CA VAL A 249 -5.09 -10.42 0.40
C VAL A 249 -4.85 -11.09 -0.96
N VAL A 250 -3.62 -11.56 -1.24
CA VAL A 250 -3.31 -12.26 -2.51
C VAL A 250 -4.08 -13.58 -2.62
N SER A 251 -4.17 -14.35 -1.53
CA SER A 251 -4.93 -15.60 -1.46
C SER A 251 -6.42 -15.38 -1.72
N ALA A 252 -7.03 -14.41 -1.05
CA ALA A 252 -8.43 -14.05 -1.24
C ALA A 252 -8.72 -13.55 -2.66
N ALA A 253 -7.86 -12.70 -3.23
CA ALA A 253 -7.99 -12.24 -4.61
C ALA A 253 -7.89 -13.40 -5.62
N THR A 254 -6.97 -14.33 -5.39
CA THR A 254 -6.81 -15.53 -6.23
C THR A 254 -8.04 -16.43 -6.14
N LYS A 255 -8.61 -16.62 -4.93
CA LYS A 255 -9.89 -17.33 -4.74
C LYS A 255 -11.03 -16.60 -5.44
N CYS A 256 -11.04 -15.27 -5.41
CA CYS A 256 -12.04 -14.46 -6.11
C CYS A 256 -12.03 -14.69 -7.62
N LEU A 257 -10.85 -14.74 -8.25
CA LEU A 257 -10.72 -14.99 -9.69
C LEU A 257 -11.23 -16.37 -10.11
N LYS A 258 -11.02 -17.39 -9.27
CA LYS A 258 -11.46 -18.77 -9.54
C LYS A 258 -12.99 -18.95 -9.57
N ARG A 259 -13.75 -17.98 -9.04
CA ARG A 259 -15.22 -18.05 -8.94
C ARG A 259 -15.85 -16.91 -9.72
N ARG A 260 -16.73 -17.22 -10.67
CA ARG A 260 -17.38 -16.24 -11.55
C ARG A 260 -18.11 -15.15 -10.75
N GLU A 261 -18.76 -15.56 -9.67
CA GLU A 261 -19.60 -14.76 -8.78
C GLU A 261 -18.79 -13.74 -7.96
N THR A 262 -17.51 -14.00 -7.70
CA THR A 262 -16.68 -13.15 -6.83
C THR A 262 -15.51 -12.51 -7.55
N ARG A 263 -15.38 -12.75 -8.86
CA ARG A 263 -14.29 -12.27 -9.69
C ARG A 263 -14.09 -10.76 -9.61
N TYR A 264 -15.17 -10.00 -9.42
CA TYR A 264 -15.12 -8.55 -9.24
C TYR A 264 -14.26 -8.12 -8.03
N GLY A 265 -14.12 -8.97 -7.01
CA GLY A 265 -13.35 -8.68 -5.80
C GLY A 265 -11.83 -8.69 -6.00
N ALA A 266 -11.31 -9.27 -7.08
CA ALA A 266 -9.87 -9.33 -7.33
C ALA A 266 -9.27 -7.96 -7.70
N PHE A 267 -10.02 -7.10 -8.41
CA PHE A 267 -9.60 -5.74 -8.76
C PHE A 267 -9.35 -4.85 -7.53
N PRO A 268 -10.31 -4.66 -6.61
CA PRO A 268 -10.08 -3.86 -5.41
C PRO A 268 -9.06 -4.49 -4.46
N ALA A 269 -8.84 -5.80 -4.50
CA ALA A 269 -7.72 -6.43 -3.78
C ALA A 269 -6.36 -5.94 -4.30
N VAL A 270 -6.18 -5.79 -5.62
CA VAL A 270 -4.95 -5.20 -6.21
C VAL A 270 -4.81 -3.73 -5.82
N LYS A 271 -5.92 -2.97 -5.76
CA LYS A 271 -5.91 -1.60 -5.21
C LYS A 271 -5.39 -1.56 -3.78
N LEU A 272 -5.84 -2.47 -2.92
CA LEU A 272 -5.33 -2.59 -1.56
C LEU A 272 -3.85 -2.97 -1.53
N LEU A 273 -3.41 -3.94 -2.35
CA LEU A 273 -1.99 -4.32 -2.44
C LEU A 273 -1.11 -3.14 -2.87
N ASN A 274 -1.59 -2.32 -3.81
CA ASN A 274 -0.92 -1.09 -4.21
C ASN A 274 -0.80 -0.11 -3.04
N ALA A 275 -1.89 0.15 -2.32
CA ALA A 275 -1.88 1.02 -1.14
C ALA A 275 -0.90 0.50 -0.06
N LEU A 276 -0.95 -0.80 0.25
CA LEU A 276 -0.07 -1.44 1.24
C LEU A 276 1.41 -1.39 0.86
N CYS A 277 1.72 -1.57 -0.43
CA CYS A 277 3.11 -1.57 -0.90
C CYS A 277 3.67 -0.16 -1.11
N SER A 278 2.83 0.78 -1.54
CA SER A 278 3.23 2.17 -1.75
C SER A 278 3.33 2.96 -0.46
N MET A 279 2.61 2.63 0.62
CA MET A 279 2.62 3.43 1.85
C MET A 279 3.88 3.26 2.73
N VAL A 280 4.60 2.14 2.58
CA VAL A 280 5.78 1.81 3.40
C VAL A 280 7.05 2.40 2.79
N LYS A 281 8.07 2.68 3.61
CA LYS A 281 9.32 3.28 3.13
C LYS A 281 10.21 2.33 2.31
N SER A 282 9.98 1.01 2.35
CA SER A 282 10.88 -0.02 1.79
C SER A 282 10.11 -1.04 0.96
N ASN A 283 10.78 -1.72 0.03
CA ASN A 283 10.19 -2.75 -0.84
C ASN A 283 9.91 -4.11 -0.15
N ARG A 284 10.00 -4.23 1.19
CA ARG A 284 9.74 -5.49 1.90
C ARG A 284 8.32 -6.01 1.71
N SER A 285 7.32 -5.13 1.68
CA SER A 285 5.93 -5.52 1.39
C SER A 285 5.78 -6.08 -0.04
N LEU A 286 6.53 -5.52 -0.98
CA LEU A 286 6.55 -6.00 -2.37
C LEU A 286 7.20 -7.39 -2.47
N VAL A 287 8.29 -7.62 -1.72
CA VAL A 287 8.88 -8.96 -1.56
C VAL A 287 7.84 -9.96 -1.05
N HIS A 288 7.08 -9.60 -0.01
CA HIS A 288 6.00 -10.45 0.51
C HIS A 288 4.88 -10.69 -0.53
N ALA A 289 4.55 -9.68 -1.35
CA ALA A 289 3.54 -9.82 -2.40
C ALA A 289 4.01 -10.78 -3.50
N VAL A 290 5.27 -10.66 -3.93
CA VAL A 290 5.89 -11.57 -4.90
C VAL A 290 5.91 -13.00 -4.35
N ASP A 291 6.37 -13.20 -3.12
CA ASP A 291 6.38 -14.52 -2.47
C ASP A 291 4.97 -15.12 -2.37
N ALA A 292 3.94 -14.29 -2.12
CA ALA A 292 2.55 -14.70 -2.07
C ALA A 292 1.94 -15.02 -3.45
N GLY A 293 2.64 -14.76 -4.56
CA GLY A 293 2.15 -15.04 -5.93
C GLY A 293 1.38 -13.89 -6.57
N VAL A 294 1.70 -12.64 -6.25
CA VAL A 294 1.00 -11.49 -6.84
C VAL A 294 1.17 -11.36 -8.35
N PHE A 295 2.27 -11.85 -8.92
CA PHE A 295 2.47 -11.88 -10.36
C PHE A 295 1.45 -12.78 -11.06
N ASP A 296 1.20 -13.98 -10.53
CA ASP A 296 0.19 -14.91 -11.05
C ASP A 296 -1.21 -14.29 -10.99
N LEU A 297 -1.51 -13.57 -9.91
CA LEU A 297 -2.76 -12.84 -9.72
C LEU A 297 -2.96 -11.78 -10.82
N VAL A 298 -1.97 -10.91 -11.06
CA VAL A 298 -2.06 -9.83 -12.06
C VAL A 298 -2.11 -10.38 -13.48
N ARG A 299 -1.37 -11.46 -13.77
CA ARG A 299 -1.46 -12.19 -15.04
C ARG A 299 -2.87 -12.72 -15.29
N SER A 300 -3.43 -13.43 -14.32
CA SER A 300 -4.78 -14.01 -14.40
C SER A 300 -5.86 -12.93 -14.59
N LEU A 301 -5.75 -11.79 -13.89
CA LEU A 301 -6.65 -10.64 -14.06
C LEU A 301 -6.67 -10.09 -15.50
N SER A 302 -5.52 -10.11 -16.17
CA SER A 302 -5.36 -9.53 -17.50
C SER A 302 -5.81 -10.47 -18.62
N GLU A 303 -5.76 -11.79 -18.40
CA GLU A 303 -6.26 -12.80 -19.33
C GLU A 303 -7.80 -12.80 -19.40
N GLU A 304 -8.48 -12.41 -18.31
CA GLU A 304 -9.94 -12.49 -18.22
C GLU A 304 -10.70 -11.28 -18.77
N ARG A 305 -10.06 -10.12 -18.90
CA ARG A 305 -10.70 -8.88 -19.38
C ARG A 305 -9.72 -8.08 -20.21
N GLU A 306 -9.72 -8.30 -21.52
CA GLU A 306 -8.97 -7.47 -22.47
C GLU A 306 -9.44 -5.99 -22.48
N SER A 307 -10.58 -5.65 -21.84
CA SER A 307 -11.25 -4.35 -21.98
C SER A 307 -11.32 -3.45 -20.74
N ILE A 308 -10.93 -3.89 -19.53
CA ILE A 308 -11.02 -3.02 -18.34
C ILE A 308 -9.66 -2.48 -17.94
N GLU A 309 -9.45 -1.31 -18.50
CA GLU A 309 -8.41 -0.33 -18.30
C GLU A 309 -8.44 0.32 -16.89
N ASP A 310 -8.33 -0.45 -15.79
CA ASP A 310 -8.26 0.13 -14.44
C ASP A 310 -6.86 0.73 -14.19
N PRO A 311 -6.72 2.07 -14.01
CA PRO A 311 -5.44 2.73 -13.78
C PRO A 311 -4.69 2.20 -12.56
N SER A 312 -5.41 1.72 -11.54
CA SER A 312 -4.81 1.22 -10.31
C SER A 312 -4.02 -0.09 -10.49
N ILE A 313 -4.44 -0.94 -11.43
CA ILE A 313 -3.69 -2.16 -11.78
C ILE A 313 -2.41 -1.74 -12.50
N SER A 314 -2.51 -0.80 -13.43
CA SER A 314 -1.36 -0.23 -14.12
C SER A 314 -0.35 0.37 -13.13
N ASP A 315 -0.83 1.10 -12.12
CA ASP A 315 0.03 1.69 -11.09
C ASP A 315 0.71 0.64 -10.21
N PHE A 316 0.00 -0.44 -9.88
CA PHE A 316 0.60 -1.54 -9.14
C PHE A 316 1.64 -2.30 -9.98
N ILE A 317 1.40 -2.47 -11.28
CA ILE A 317 2.36 -3.06 -12.22
C ILE A 317 3.61 -2.18 -12.32
N ARG A 318 3.47 -0.85 -12.43
CA ARG A 318 4.60 0.09 -12.37
C ARG A 318 5.42 -0.08 -11.11
N LEU A 319 4.74 -0.22 -9.96
CA LEU A 319 5.39 -0.45 -8.68
C LEU A 319 6.15 -1.78 -8.65
N LEU A 320 5.58 -2.85 -9.22
CA LEU A 320 6.26 -4.14 -9.39
C LEU A 320 7.50 -4.00 -10.28
N CYS A 321 7.38 -3.34 -11.45
CA CYS A 321 8.49 -3.12 -12.36
C CYS A 321 9.63 -2.33 -11.71
N ALA A 322 9.32 -1.20 -11.07
CA ALA A 322 10.30 -0.42 -10.31
C ALA A 322 10.96 -1.27 -9.21
N GLY A 323 10.18 -2.14 -8.55
CA GLY A 323 10.68 -3.09 -7.57
C GLY A 323 11.69 -4.11 -8.12
N LEU A 324 11.55 -4.55 -9.37
CA LEU A 324 12.44 -5.55 -9.98
C LEU A 324 13.89 -5.06 -10.17
N TYR A 325 14.14 -3.75 -10.10
CA TYR A 325 15.50 -3.17 -10.01
C TYR A 325 16.15 -3.32 -8.62
N HIS A 326 15.46 -3.94 -7.65
CA HIS A 326 15.99 -4.22 -6.32
C HIS A 326 16.30 -5.71 -6.16
N ALA A 327 17.54 -6.01 -5.76
CA ALA A 327 18.05 -7.38 -5.59
C ALA A 327 17.14 -8.27 -4.72
N GLN A 328 16.54 -7.73 -3.65
CA GLN A 328 15.62 -8.50 -2.80
C GLN A 328 14.32 -8.90 -3.51
N VAL A 329 13.77 -8.04 -4.37
CA VAL A 329 12.50 -8.30 -5.08
C VAL A 329 12.74 -9.29 -6.20
N ILE A 330 13.79 -9.09 -7.02
CA ILE A 330 14.12 -10.04 -8.09
C ILE A 330 14.50 -11.43 -7.53
N ARG A 331 15.17 -11.50 -6.37
CA ARG A 331 15.41 -12.78 -5.68
C ARG A 331 14.12 -13.50 -5.31
N ALA A 332 13.15 -12.78 -4.74
CA ALA A 332 11.86 -13.35 -4.40
C ALA A 332 11.13 -13.85 -5.65
N PHE A 333 11.21 -13.07 -6.73
CA PHE A 333 10.60 -13.40 -8.02
C PHE A 333 11.21 -14.67 -8.63
N VAL A 334 12.54 -14.73 -8.76
CA VAL A 334 13.26 -15.91 -9.29
C VAL A 334 13.04 -17.14 -8.42
N ARG A 335 12.93 -16.97 -7.10
CA ARG A 335 12.63 -18.08 -6.19
C ARG A 335 11.23 -18.65 -6.40
N ARG A 336 10.23 -17.79 -6.65
CA ARG A 336 8.82 -18.16 -6.86
C ARG A 336 8.56 -18.73 -8.26
N HIS A 337 9.23 -18.15 -9.27
CA HIS A 337 9.09 -18.48 -10.69
C HIS A 337 10.42 -19.03 -11.23
N ARG A 338 10.85 -20.19 -10.70
CA ARG A 338 12.07 -20.86 -11.18
C ARG A 338 11.95 -21.30 -12.63
N ASP A 339 10.75 -21.74 -12.99
CA ASP A 339 10.43 -22.11 -14.35
C ASP A 339 10.28 -20.84 -15.19
N SER A 340 10.85 -20.85 -16.39
CA SER A 340 10.83 -19.69 -17.29
C SER A 340 9.40 -19.23 -17.54
N ILE A 341 9.13 -17.95 -17.27
CA ILE A 341 7.86 -17.33 -17.66
C ILE A 341 7.83 -17.26 -19.19
N PRO A 342 6.82 -17.84 -19.86
CA PRO A 342 6.73 -17.76 -21.32
C PRO A 342 6.59 -16.29 -21.73
N LEU A 343 7.61 -15.78 -22.42
CA LEU A 343 7.61 -14.43 -22.96
C LEU A 343 6.91 -14.43 -24.32
N SER A 344 5.79 -13.71 -24.43
CA SER A 344 5.25 -13.37 -25.75
C SER A 344 6.10 -12.27 -26.37
N ARG A 345 6.65 -12.52 -27.57
CA ARG A 345 7.59 -11.63 -28.27
C ARG A 345 6.97 -10.33 -28.80
N THR A 346 5.65 -10.14 -28.70
CA THR A 346 4.94 -9.04 -29.37
C THR A 346 3.96 -8.33 -28.43
N SER A 347 4.47 -7.44 -27.58
CA SER A 347 3.61 -6.44 -26.93
C SER A 347 3.91 -5.08 -27.53
N LYS A 348 3.00 -4.54 -28.35
CA LYS A 348 3.08 -3.12 -28.75
C LYS A 348 2.89 -2.28 -27.49
N ALA A 349 3.76 -1.29 -27.29
CA ALA A 349 3.67 -0.39 -26.14
C ALA A 349 2.43 0.52 -26.29
N LEU A 350 1.30 0.10 -25.72
CA LEU A 350 0.04 0.88 -25.67
C LEU A 350 0.06 1.96 -24.57
N GLY A 351 1.25 2.41 -24.14
CA GLY A 351 1.42 3.41 -23.08
C GLY A 351 1.00 2.96 -21.67
N ARG A 352 0.56 1.71 -21.50
CA ARG A 352 0.04 1.17 -20.23
C ARG A 352 0.85 -0.01 -19.73
N ALA A 353 0.95 -0.08 -18.42
CA ALA A 353 1.63 -1.15 -17.72
C ALA A 353 0.82 -2.43 -17.80
N THR A 354 1.43 -3.51 -18.28
CA THR A 354 0.81 -4.83 -18.31
C THR A 354 1.67 -5.85 -17.57
N TRP A 355 1.09 -7.00 -17.21
CA TRP A 355 1.85 -8.10 -16.62
C TRP A 355 3.00 -8.58 -17.53
N ARG A 356 2.88 -8.37 -18.86
CA ARG A 356 3.92 -8.71 -19.84
C ARG A 356 5.18 -7.86 -19.63
N ASP A 357 5.02 -6.61 -19.20
CA ASP A 357 6.14 -5.73 -18.87
C ASP A 357 6.89 -6.24 -17.62
N VAL A 358 6.15 -6.71 -16.61
CA VAL A 358 6.74 -7.38 -15.43
C VAL A 358 7.50 -8.63 -15.85
N ALA A 359 6.91 -9.46 -16.71
CA ALA A 359 7.54 -10.70 -17.18
C ALA A 359 8.84 -10.44 -17.96
N ARG A 360 8.80 -9.50 -18.91
CA ARG A 360 9.98 -9.08 -19.70
C ARG A 360 11.08 -8.55 -18.79
N LEU A 361 10.74 -7.57 -17.94
CA LEU A 361 11.71 -6.96 -17.03
C LEU A 361 12.26 -7.98 -16.02
N ALA A 362 11.43 -8.88 -15.50
CA ALA A 362 11.89 -9.91 -14.57
C ALA A 362 12.84 -10.92 -15.24
N SER A 363 12.63 -11.23 -16.52
CA SER A 363 13.55 -12.08 -17.30
C SER A 363 14.90 -11.38 -17.48
N GLU A 364 14.89 -10.11 -17.91
CA GLU A 364 16.12 -9.32 -18.09
C GLU A 364 16.86 -9.11 -16.76
N ALA A 365 16.16 -8.64 -15.73
CA ALA A 365 16.71 -8.43 -14.40
C ALA A 365 17.16 -9.75 -13.76
N GLY A 366 16.45 -10.85 -14.01
CA GLY A 366 16.82 -12.19 -13.53
C GLY A 366 18.11 -12.69 -14.16
N ALA A 367 18.26 -12.54 -15.48
CA ALA A 367 19.49 -12.86 -16.19
C ALA A 367 20.68 -12.04 -15.68
N MET A 368 20.48 -10.71 -15.53
CA MET A 368 21.48 -9.80 -14.97
C MET A 368 21.84 -10.13 -13.51
N TYR A 369 20.84 -10.47 -12.69
CA TYR A 369 21.06 -10.89 -11.31
C TYR A 369 21.90 -12.18 -11.23
N ALA A 370 21.58 -13.16 -12.08
CA ALA A 370 22.28 -14.44 -12.11
C ALA A 370 23.72 -14.31 -12.64
N SER A 371 23.92 -13.63 -13.77
CA SER A 371 25.22 -13.53 -14.43
C SER A 371 26.15 -12.53 -13.73
N THR A 372 25.64 -11.35 -13.38
CA THR A 372 26.47 -10.24 -12.92
C THR A 372 26.59 -10.21 -11.42
N LEU A 373 25.47 -10.16 -10.68
CA LEU A 373 25.51 -10.01 -9.23
C LEU A 373 25.93 -11.31 -8.52
N LYS A 374 25.25 -12.43 -8.80
CA LYS A 374 25.56 -13.74 -8.20
C LYS A 374 26.90 -14.30 -8.69
N GLY A 375 27.21 -14.13 -9.97
CA GLY A 375 28.50 -14.49 -10.57
C GLY A 375 29.67 -13.57 -10.20
N LYS A 376 29.43 -12.46 -9.49
CA LYS A 376 30.41 -11.44 -9.12
C LYS A 376 31.15 -10.79 -10.32
N ALA A 377 30.61 -10.87 -11.53
CA ALA A 377 31.23 -10.25 -12.71
C ALA A 377 31.32 -8.72 -12.58
N TRP A 378 30.43 -8.10 -11.79
CA TRP A 378 30.47 -6.68 -11.47
C TRP A 378 31.80 -6.22 -10.84
N GLN A 379 32.53 -7.12 -10.16
CA GLN A 379 33.80 -6.76 -9.52
C GLN A 379 34.86 -6.30 -10.54
N CYS A 380 34.73 -6.72 -11.79
CA CYS A 380 35.64 -6.32 -12.87
C CYS A 380 35.07 -5.21 -13.77
N GLN A 381 33.81 -4.78 -13.55
CA GLN A 381 33.13 -3.80 -14.39
C GLN A 381 33.25 -2.36 -13.86
N PHE A 382 33.48 -2.20 -12.56
CA PHE A 382 33.59 -0.88 -11.93
C PHE A 382 35.05 -0.58 -11.56
N ASP A 383 35.44 0.67 -11.76
CA ASP A 383 36.79 1.14 -11.45
C ASP A 383 37.01 1.35 -9.95
N CYS A 384 38.27 1.24 -9.53
CA CYS A 384 38.67 1.63 -8.20
C CYS A 384 38.51 3.15 -8.04
N SER A 385 37.83 3.58 -6.98
CA SER A 385 37.67 5.00 -6.67
C SER A 385 38.96 5.68 -6.22
N ASN A 386 39.97 4.92 -5.80
CA ASN A 386 41.31 5.45 -5.55
C ASN A 386 42.06 5.54 -6.89
N THR A 387 42.61 6.71 -7.21
CA THR A 387 43.37 6.96 -8.45
C THR A 387 44.86 6.61 -8.33
N MET A 388 45.34 6.30 -7.11
CA MET A 388 46.75 6.04 -6.85
C MET A 388 47.04 4.56 -6.58
N GLY A 389 48.16 4.08 -7.13
CA GLY A 389 48.79 2.80 -6.75
C GLY A 389 48.55 1.66 -7.73
N PRO A 390 49.11 0.47 -7.46
CA PRO A 390 48.75 -0.72 -8.20
C PRO A 390 47.30 -1.11 -7.85
N HIS A 391 46.44 -1.20 -8.86
CA HIS A 391 45.05 -1.60 -8.70
C HIS A 391 44.87 -3.10 -8.96
N ASN A 392 44.01 -3.74 -8.16
CA ASN A 392 43.52 -5.07 -8.48
C ASN A 392 42.35 -4.97 -9.45
N ARG A 393 42.14 -6.01 -10.26
CA ARG A 393 41.01 -6.07 -11.20
C ARG A 393 39.63 -6.27 -10.54
N ARG A 394 39.58 -6.59 -9.23
CA ARG A 394 38.33 -6.91 -8.53
C ARG A 394 38.03 -5.87 -7.46
N VAL A 395 36.92 -5.15 -7.59
CA VAL A 395 36.45 -4.18 -6.61
C VAL A 395 35.50 -4.75 -5.56
N GLN A 396 35.47 -4.09 -4.41
CA GLN A 396 34.51 -4.23 -3.33
C GLN A 396 33.76 -2.91 -3.19
N ILE A 397 32.45 -2.98 -2.97
CA ILE A 397 31.63 -1.79 -2.73
C ILE A 397 31.75 -1.34 -1.27
N CYS A 398 31.91 -0.04 -1.04
CA CYS A 398 31.84 0.53 0.30
C CYS A 398 30.43 0.35 0.89
N PRO A 399 30.23 0.13 2.20
CA PRO A 399 28.89 -0.01 2.78
C PRO A 399 27.94 1.18 2.54
N CYS A 400 28.47 2.39 2.31
CA CYS A 400 27.66 3.56 1.91
C CYS A 400 27.21 3.54 0.44
N ALA A 401 27.71 2.59 -0.37
CA ALA A 401 27.50 2.47 -1.82
C ALA A 401 27.92 3.68 -2.68
N ASN A 402 28.72 4.61 -2.13
CA ASN A 402 29.26 5.78 -2.83
C ASN A 402 30.66 5.58 -3.41
N ALA A 403 31.27 4.40 -3.24
CA ALA A 403 32.61 4.12 -3.75
C ALA A 403 32.86 2.63 -3.95
N PHE A 404 33.76 2.32 -4.89
CA PHE A 404 34.30 0.99 -5.14
C PHE A 404 35.80 0.97 -4.85
N TYR A 405 36.31 -0.08 -4.22
CA TYR A 405 37.74 -0.20 -3.87
C TYR A 405 38.28 -1.58 -4.24
N CYS A 406 39.39 -1.64 -4.96
CA CYS A 406 40.01 -2.90 -5.37
C CYS A 406 40.79 -3.63 -4.26
N SER A 407 41.03 -2.95 -3.13
CA SER A 407 41.69 -3.50 -1.95
C SER A 407 41.41 -2.63 -0.72
N GLY A 408 41.58 -3.20 0.48
CA GLY A 408 41.51 -2.45 1.73
C GLY A 408 42.58 -1.35 1.82
N SER A 409 43.73 -1.51 1.16
CA SER A 409 44.76 -0.46 1.09
C SER A 409 44.31 0.74 0.25
N CYS A 410 43.65 0.51 -0.90
CA CYS A 410 43.05 1.60 -1.68
C CYS A 410 41.96 2.33 -0.90
N GLN A 411 41.14 1.59 -0.15
CA GLN A 411 40.13 2.17 0.74
C GLN A 411 40.78 3.02 1.84
N ARG A 412 41.85 2.54 2.49
CA ARG A 412 42.59 3.30 3.53
C ARG A 412 43.23 4.56 2.98
N MET A 413 43.84 4.51 1.79
CA MET A 413 44.47 5.68 1.17
C MET A 413 43.45 6.78 0.84
N ARG A 414 42.28 6.42 0.31
CA ARG A 414 41.20 7.38 0.03
C ARG A 414 40.33 7.69 1.24
N ARG A 415 40.60 7.07 2.41
CA ARG A 415 39.72 7.17 3.57
C ARG A 415 39.53 8.61 4.00
N PHE A 416 40.58 9.42 4.04
CA PHE A 416 40.49 10.81 4.51
C PHE A 416 39.53 11.65 3.66
N THR A 417 39.56 11.53 2.33
CA THR A 417 38.65 12.29 1.46
C THR A 417 37.24 11.68 1.40
N HIS A 418 37.12 10.37 1.56
CA HIS A 418 35.82 9.70 1.57
C HIS A 418 35.08 9.85 2.89
N LEU A 419 35.78 9.89 4.03
CA LEU A 419 35.20 9.87 5.38
C LEU A 419 34.22 11.03 5.58
N ASP A 420 34.56 12.22 5.10
CA ASP A 420 33.72 13.41 5.18
C ASP A 420 32.38 13.29 4.43
N SER A 421 32.27 12.32 3.51
CA SER A 421 31.07 12.05 2.71
C SER A 421 30.51 10.62 2.87
N CYS A 422 31.11 9.82 3.76
CA CYS A 422 30.77 8.41 3.91
C CYS A 422 29.63 8.22 4.91
N CYS A 423 28.43 7.97 4.39
CA CYS A 423 27.22 7.67 5.17
C CYS A 423 27.03 6.16 5.45
N SER A 424 28.11 5.43 5.76
CA SER A 424 28.05 3.97 5.93
C SER A 424 27.23 3.54 7.16
N ASP A 425 27.19 4.38 8.19
CA ASP A 425 26.37 4.26 9.39
C ASP A 425 24.88 4.46 9.11
N GLU A 426 24.55 5.30 8.13
CA GLU A 426 23.19 5.55 7.67
C GLU A 426 22.68 4.57 6.62
N SER A 427 23.40 3.46 6.37
CA SER A 427 23.18 2.48 5.29
C SER A 427 23.43 3.03 3.87
N PRO A 428 23.35 2.22 2.80
CA PRO A 428 23.64 2.67 1.44
C PRO A 428 22.92 3.97 1.06
N TRP A 429 23.69 4.94 0.55
CA TRP A 429 23.22 6.26 0.12
C TRP A 429 22.47 7.09 1.17
N GLY A 430 22.72 6.82 2.46
CA GLY A 430 22.06 7.49 3.58
C GLY A 430 20.56 7.19 3.67
N LEU A 431 20.11 6.04 3.15
CA LEU A 431 18.69 5.70 3.05
C LEU A 431 18.14 4.92 4.27
N HIS A 432 18.85 4.93 5.39
CA HIS A 432 18.43 4.38 6.70
C HIS A 432 17.75 2.98 6.64
N GLY A 433 18.31 2.07 5.84
CA GLY A 433 17.86 0.68 5.71
C GLY A 433 16.66 0.49 4.77
N ILE A 434 16.26 1.51 4.00
CA ILE A 434 15.21 1.41 2.98
C ILE A 434 15.60 0.46 1.86
N ILE A 435 16.87 0.52 1.44
CA ILE A 435 17.51 -0.42 0.52
C ILE A 435 18.67 -1.13 1.21
N SER A 436 18.97 -2.35 0.78
CA SER A 436 20.17 -3.07 1.21
C SER A 436 21.37 -2.75 0.32
N LEU A 437 22.59 -3.09 0.75
CA LEU A 437 23.79 -2.92 -0.06
C LEU A 437 23.73 -3.74 -1.36
N ALA A 438 23.08 -4.92 -1.31
CA ALA A 438 22.83 -5.73 -2.49
C ALA A 438 21.88 -5.04 -3.48
N ASP A 439 20.87 -4.32 -2.97
CA ASP A 439 19.96 -3.55 -3.83
C ASP A 439 20.72 -2.38 -4.49
N ALA A 440 21.50 -1.61 -3.72
CA ALA A 440 22.29 -0.50 -4.26
C ALA A 440 23.27 -0.96 -5.35
N LEU A 441 23.98 -2.06 -5.10
CA LEU A 441 24.88 -2.66 -6.09
C LEU A 441 24.13 -3.15 -7.34
N PHE A 442 22.98 -3.79 -7.18
CA PHE A 442 22.18 -4.26 -8.31
C PHE A 442 21.65 -3.10 -9.15
N ILE A 443 21.26 -1.99 -8.52
CA ILE A 443 20.86 -0.76 -9.20
C ILE A 443 22.05 -0.19 -10.01
N CYS A 444 23.26 -0.16 -9.44
CA CYS A 444 24.45 0.27 -10.20
C CYS A 444 24.66 -0.59 -11.46
N ILE A 445 24.54 -1.91 -11.35
CA ILE A 445 24.67 -2.84 -12.48
C ILE A 445 23.58 -2.59 -13.53
N ALA A 446 22.33 -2.42 -13.08
CA ALA A 446 21.20 -2.21 -13.98
C ALA A 446 21.27 -0.89 -14.73
N VAL A 447 21.69 0.19 -14.05
CA VAL A 447 21.91 1.51 -14.67
C VAL A 447 23.09 1.47 -15.64
N TRP A 448 24.19 0.83 -15.28
CA TRP A 448 25.33 0.63 -16.17
C TRP A 448 24.92 -0.10 -17.46
N ALA A 449 24.21 -1.23 -17.34
CA ALA A 449 23.73 -2.00 -18.48
C ALA A 449 22.70 -1.24 -19.32
N TYR A 450 21.89 -0.37 -18.69
CA TYR A 450 20.97 0.50 -19.41
C TYR A 450 21.72 1.56 -20.24
N ILE A 451 22.72 2.22 -19.65
CA ILE A 451 23.52 3.24 -20.33
C ILE A 451 24.27 2.62 -21.51
N ASP A 452 24.87 1.44 -21.33
CA ASP A 452 25.58 0.72 -22.39
C ASP A 452 24.67 0.42 -23.58
N ARG A 453 23.46 -0.10 -23.34
CA ARG A 453 22.46 -0.34 -24.39
C ARG A 453 21.98 0.93 -25.10
N ASN A 454 22.05 2.09 -24.44
CA ASN A 454 21.53 3.37 -24.95
C ASN A 454 22.62 4.39 -25.28
N ALA A 455 23.90 3.96 -25.34
CA ALA A 455 25.05 4.87 -25.44
C ALA A 455 24.96 5.80 -26.66
N ALA A 456 24.56 5.27 -27.81
CA ALA A 456 24.41 6.06 -29.04
C ALA A 456 23.30 7.13 -28.95
N ILE A 457 22.20 6.85 -28.24
CA ILE A 457 21.10 7.81 -28.03
C ILE A 457 21.58 8.92 -27.09
N ILE A 458 22.15 8.52 -25.95
CA ILE A 458 22.71 9.42 -24.94
C ILE A 458 23.80 10.31 -25.56
N GLY A 459 24.64 9.77 -26.44
CA GLY A 459 25.69 10.50 -27.15
C GLY A 459 25.16 11.61 -28.05
N ARG A 460 24.04 11.37 -28.74
CA ARG A 460 23.37 12.40 -29.54
C ARG A 460 22.82 13.52 -28.64
N GLU A 461 22.20 13.17 -27.52
CA GLU A 461 21.68 14.15 -26.57
C GLU A 461 22.81 14.98 -25.93
N LEU A 462 23.90 14.32 -25.49
CA LEU A 462 25.12 14.96 -24.98
C LEU A 462 25.78 15.90 -26.00
N SER A 463 25.70 15.57 -27.29
CA SER A 463 26.23 16.41 -28.37
C SER A 463 25.36 17.64 -28.62
N SER A 464 24.05 17.54 -28.37
CA SER A 464 23.12 18.66 -28.49
C SER A 464 23.25 19.66 -27.33
N LEU A 465 23.74 19.20 -26.17
CA LEU A 465 24.10 20.09 -25.07
C LEU A 465 25.23 21.02 -25.52
N ARG A 466 24.89 22.30 -25.71
CA ARG A 466 25.85 23.39 -25.85
C ARG A 466 26.63 23.55 -24.56
N LEU A 467 27.59 22.64 -24.34
CA LEU A 467 28.68 22.78 -23.41
C LEU A 467 29.63 23.84 -23.97
N ASN A 468 29.11 25.06 -24.16
CA ASN A 468 29.89 26.19 -24.58
C ASN A 468 30.98 26.37 -23.53
N GLN A 469 32.21 26.07 -23.93
CA GLN A 469 33.44 26.31 -23.17
C GLN A 469 33.73 27.81 -22.99
N SER A 470 32.70 28.65 -23.01
CA SER A 470 32.70 29.92 -22.29
C SER A 470 32.78 29.59 -20.80
N SER A 471 33.95 29.10 -20.42
CA SER A 471 34.64 29.48 -19.20
C SER A 471 34.23 30.93 -19.00
N LEU A 472 33.38 31.19 -18.01
CA LEU A 472 33.22 32.52 -17.46
C LEU A 472 34.63 32.86 -16.96
N ARG A 473 35.49 33.32 -17.89
CA ARG A 473 36.65 34.13 -17.60
C ARG A 473 35.98 35.38 -17.04
N LEU A 474 35.64 35.34 -15.76
CA LEU A 474 35.45 36.56 -14.99
C LEU A 474 36.67 37.38 -15.34
N ASN A 475 36.47 38.45 -16.10
CA ASN A 475 37.52 39.32 -16.57
C ASN A 475 38.26 39.83 -15.34
N GLN A 476 39.37 39.17 -15.00
CA GLN A 476 40.35 39.63 -14.01
C GLN A 476 41.19 40.70 -14.67
N SER A 477 40.56 41.83 -15.03
CA SER A 477 41.25 43.03 -15.53
C SER A 477 41.75 43.92 -14.38
N SER A 478 42.17 43.32 -13.26
CA SER A 478 42.82 44.06 -12.16
C SER A 478 44.29 43.65 -12.02
N PRO A 479 45.26 44.48 -12.48
CA PRO A 479 46.63 44.07 -12.72
C PRO A 479 47.59 44.11 -11.50
N ARG A 480 47.13 44.09 -10.23
CA ARG A 480 48.03 44.46 -9.11
C ARG A 480 48.17 43.57 -7.87
N ILE A 481 47.66 42.34 -7.82
CA ILE A 481 47.90 41.47 -6.64
C ILE A 481 48.51 40.14 -7.05
N LYS A 482 49.82 39.99 -6.81
CA LYS A 482 50.66 38.78 -7.03
C LYS A 482 50.38 37.65 -6.02
N GLN A 483 49.12 37.34 -5.76
CA GLN A 483 48.73 36.11 -5.07
C GLN A 483 47.71 35.39 -5.94
N ARG A 484 48.20 34.51 -6.82
CA ARG A 484 47.38 33.53 -7.54
C ARG A 484 46.80 32.55 -6.51
N ARG A 485 45.75 32.96 -5.78
CA ARG A 485 44.83 32.00 -5.17
C ARG A 485 44.31 31.16 -6.34
N LYS A 486 44.55 29.84 -6.31
CA LYS A 486 43.89 28.89 -7.21
C LYS A 486 42.38 29.09 -7.01
N CYS A 487 41.78 29.94 -7.83
CA CYS A 487 40.34 30.13 -7.82
C CYS A 487 39.74 28.78 -8.19
N ALA A 488 38.99 28.25 -7.23
CA ALA A 488 38.09 27.13 -7.39
C ALA A 488 37.41 27.15 -8.77
N GLN A 489 37.74 26.19 -9.63
CA GLN A 489 37.16 26.15 -10.98
C GLN A 489 35.78 25.53 -10.91
N LEU A 490 34.76 26.36 -11.14
CA LEU A 490 33.40 25.89 -11.40
C LEU A 490 33.33 25.37 -12.83
N VAL A 491 32.87 24.14 -12.99
CA VAL A 491 32.86 23.43 -14.27
C VAL A 491 31.45 22.98 -14.59
N LYS A 492 31.01 23.13 -15.85
CA LYS A 492 29.77 22.50 -16.32
C LYS A 492 30.04 21.03 -16.62
N GLN A 493 29.53 20.15 -15.78
CA GLN A 493 29.58 18.70 -15.95
C GLN A 493 28.27 18.21 -16.56
N ALA A 494 28.35 17.33 -17.56
CA ALA A 494 27.17 16.63 -18.07
C ALA A 494 26.75 15.52 -17.10
N VAL A 495 25.44 15.36 -16.90
CA VAL A 495 24.87 14.32 -16.04
C VAL A 495 23.85 13.52 -16.84
N VAL A 496 24.01 12.21 -16.84
CA VAL A 496 22.99 11.26 -17.34
C VAL A 496 22.17 10.80 -16.15
N ARG A 497 20.92 11.22 -16.10
CA ARG A 497 19.97 10.85 -15.04
C ARG A 497 19.08 9.72 -15.53
N VAL A 498 19.22 8.53 -14.97
CA VAL A 498 18.41 7.35 -15.30
C VAL A 498 17.27 7.19 -14.29
N ASP A 499 16.03 7.27 -14.76
CA ASP A 499 14.84 7.12 -13.95
C ASP A 499 14.31 5.68 -14.00
N ILE A 500 14.31 5.03 -12.83
CA ILE A 500 13.77 3.68 -12.59
C ILE A 500 12.53 3.70 -11.67
N THR A 501 11.86 4.86 -11.51
CA THR A 501 10.65 5.00 -10.66
C THR A 501 9.35 4.59 -11.35
N ASP A 502 9.24 4.85 -12.66
CA ASP A 502 8.08 4.53 -13.52
C ASP A 502 8.56 3.87 -14.82
N VAL A 503 8.98 2.61 -14.68
CA VAL A 503 9.63 1.84 -15.74
C VAL A 503 8.54 1.19 -16.60
N LEU A 504 8.21 1.83 -17.72
CA LEU A 504 7.35 1.21 -18.75
C LEU A 504 7.70 1.69 -20.17
N PRO A 505 7.95 0.75 -21.10
CA PRO A 505 8.39 -0.63 -20.89
C PRO A 505 9.80 -0.73 -20.26
N ASP A 506 10.55 0.36 -20.34
CA ASP A 506 11.98 0.45 -20.03
C ASP A 506 12.23 1.67 -19.13
N ALA A 507 13.43 1.71 -18.52
CA ALA A 507 13.88 2.89 -17.80
C ALA A 507 13.99 4.08 -18.76
N ARG A 508 13.90 5.29 -18.22
CA ARG A 508 14.05 6.54 -18.99
C ARG A 508 15.36 7.21 -18.63
N HIS A 509 15.89 8.04 -19.52
CA HIS A 509 17.00 8.90 -19.19
C HIS A 509 16.71 10.35 -19.59
N GLU A 510 17.34 11.25 -18.85
CA GLU A 510 17.48 12.66 -19.19
C GLU A 510 18.97 13.00 -19.15
N VAL A 511 19.43 13.80 -20.11
CA VAL A 511 20.79 14.33 -20.11
C VAL A 511 20.74 15.83 -19.81
N ASP A 512 21.38 16.24 -18.72
CA ASP A 512 21.45 17.64 -18.32
C ASP A 512 22.91 18.11 -18.09
N THR A 513 23.07 19.40 -17.76
CA THR A 513 24.36 19.94 -17.31
C THR A 513 24.23 20.56 -15.93
N ARG A 514 25.16 20.25 -15.02
CA ARG A 514 25.25 20.87 -13.69
C ARG A 514 26.58 21.59 -13.53
N THR A 515 26.55 22.73 -12.85
CA THR A 515 27.77 23.41 -12.42
C THR A 515 28.28 22.76 -11.14
N VAL A 516 29.43 22.11 -11.22
CA VAL A 516 30.06 21.39 -10.10
C VAL A 516 31.40 22.03 -9.79
N TYR A 517 31.72 22.09 -8.50
CA TYR A 517 33.04 22.48 -8.05
C TYR A 517 34.02 21.32 -8.25
N MET A 518 35.03 21.52 -9.10
CA MET A 518 36.08 20.53 -9.37
C MET A 518 37.45 21.18 -9.20
N PRO A 519 38.09 21.05 -8.03
CA PRO A 519 39.40 21.68 -7.77
C PRO A 519 40.49 21.17 -8.72
N ASP A 520 40.39 19.91 -9.13
CA ASP A 520 41.34 19.23 -10.02
C ASP A 520 40.69 18.91 -11.38
N ALA A 521 39.85 19.83 -11.90
CA ALA A 521 39.22 19.66 -13.20
C ALA A 521 40.28 19.41 -14.28
N PRO A 522 40.18 18.33 -15.05
CA PRO A 522 41.13 18.09 -16.13
C PRO A 522 40.97 19.18 -17.22
N PRO A 523 42.02 19.44 -18.02
CA PRO A 523 42.00 20.46 -19.07
C PRO A 523 40.81 20.28 -20.02
N ALA A 524 40.30 21.42 -20.52
CA ALA A 524 39.02 21.54 -21.22
C ALA A 524 38.80 20.46 -22.29
N GLY A 525 37.92 19.49 -22.00
CA GLY A 525 37.54 18.44 -22.96
C GLY A 525 37.26 17.06 -22.35
N SER A 526 37.89 16.74 -21.21
CA SER A 526 37.82 15.38 -20.62
C SER A 526 37.06 15.31 -19.30
N ILE A 527 36.13 16.24 -19.03
CA ILE A 527 35.28 16.19 -17.84
C ILE A 527 34.38 14.95 -17.97
N PRO A 528 34.43 14.01 -17.02
CA PRO A 528 33.65 12.79 -17.12
C PRO A 528 32.16 13.10 -16.94
N VAL A 529 31.33 12.34 -17.65
CA VAL A 529 29.88 12.38 -17.56
C VAL A 529 29.46 11.68 -16.26
N ALA A 530 28.83 12.43 -15.35
CA ALA A 530 28.32 11.87 -14.11
C ALA A 530 27.04 11.07 -14.36
N VAL A 531 26.80 10.06 -13.54
CA VAL A 531 25.59 9.25 -13.61
C VAL A 531 24.77 9.44 -12.34
N GLU A 532 23.49 9.71 -12.53
CA GLU A 532 22.51 9.86 -11.46
C GLU A 532 21.39 8.86 -11.68
N VAL A 533 20.85 8.28 -10.61
CA VAL A 533 19.67 7.41 -10.65
C VAL A 533 18.53 8.04 -9.87
N VAL A 534 17.32 7.99 -10.41
CA VAL A 534 16.07 8.26 -9.69
C VAL A 534 15.40 6.93 -9.42
N LEU A 535 15.16 6.60 -8.16
CA LEU A 535 14.63 5.30 -7.77
C LEU A 535 13.46 5.41 -6.79
N ARG A 536 12.61 4.39 -6.79
CA ARG A 536 11.49 4.24 -5.85
C ARG A 536 11.64 2.96 -5.02
N ALA A 537 11.44 3.09 -3.72
CA ALA A 537 11.29 1.99 -2.77
C ALA A 537 10.07 2.26 -1.88
N GLY A 538 8.96 1.57 -2.13
CA GLY A 538 7.66 1.90 -1.55
C GLY A 538 7.29 3.37 -1.79
N LYS A 539 7.02 4.15 -0.73
CA LYS A 539 6.78 5.61 -0.83
C LYS A 539 8.03 6.45 -1.02
N THR A 540 9.21 5.90 -0.74
CA THR A 540 10.45 6.68 -0.79
C THR A 540 10.87 6.81 -2.23
N SER A 541 10.96 8.03 -2.74
CA SER A 541 11.69 8.35 -3.96
C SER A 541 13.01 9.01 -3.57
N ALA A 542 14.09 8.65 -4.25
CA ALA A 542 15.40 9.21 -4.02
C ALA A 542 16.14 9.38 -5.34
N THR A 543 16.90 10.47 -5.41
CA THR A 543 17.85 10.73 -6.50
C THR A 543 19.26 10.61 -5.94
N ARG A 544 20.13 9.83 -6.58
CA ARG A 544 21.48 9.54 -6.10
C ARG A 544 22.50 9.51 -7.23
N PHE A 545 23.65 10.11 -7.01
CA PHE A 545 24.80 9.90 -7.88
C PHE A 545 25.35 8.49 -7.70
N LEU A 546 25.66 7.84 -8.81
CA LEU A 546 26.26 6.52 -8.81
C LEU A 546 27.79 6.64 -8.70
N PRO A 547 28.46 5.65 -8.08
CA PRO A 547 29.91 5.67 -7.85
C PRO A 547 30.74 5.35 -9.09
N PHE A 548 30.25 5.71 -10.27
CA PHE A 548 30.94 5.56 -11.55
C PHE A 548 30.56 6.70 -12.50
N THR A 549 31.45 6.96 -13.46
CA THR A 549 31.31 8.02 -14.45
C THR A 549 31.81 7.50 -15.79
N TYR A 550 31.40 8.13 -16.89
CA TYR A 550 31.88 7.76 -18.22
C TYR A 550 32.78 8.85 -18.81
N PRO A 551 33.88 8.50 -19.50
CA PRO A 551 34.57 9.47 -20.33
C PRO A 551 33.63 9.92 -21.44
N ARG A 552 33.69 11.20 -21.85
CA ARG A 552 32.80 11.73 -22.90
C ARG A 552 32.91 10.93 -24.21
N ASP A 553 34.09 10.40 -24.50
CA ASP A 553 34.37 9.63 -25.71
C ASP A 553 33.67 8.27 -25.75
N TYR A 554 33.23 7.74 -24.61
CA TYR A 554 32.45 6.50 -24.55
C TYR A 554 31.16 6.58 -25.37
N PHE A 555 30.55 7.77 -25.47
CA PHE A 555 29.28 7.99 -26.16
C PHE A 555 29.43 8.40 -27.63
N LYS A 556 30.63 8.30 -28.21
CA LYS A 556 30.88 8.66 -29.62
C LYS A 556 30.60 7.52 -30.61
N HIS A 557 30.36 6.31 -30.10
CA HIS A 557 30.03 5.11 -30.87
C HIS A 557 28.52 4.89 -30.85
#